data_AF-A0A3N2M7X4-F1
#
_entry.id   AF-A0A3N2M7X4-F1
#
_cell.length_a   1.000
_cell.length_b   1.000
_cell.length_c   1.000
_cell.angle_alpha   90.00
_cell.angle_beta   90.00
_cell.angle_gamma   90.00
#
_symmetry.space_group_name_H-M   'P 1'
#
loop_
_entity.id
_entity.type
_entity.pdbx_description
1 polymer ?
#
loop_
_entity_poly.entity_id
_entity_poly.type
_entity_poly.pdbx_seq_one_letter_code
_entity_poly.pdbx_strand_id
1 'polypeptide(L)'
;MKKTETIALYLDDYFNGKSDEEKQSFYEKSIEKQYSAIMAWKRRRDMSGAASNPSSVATILEALKKVKRAIPALDTLSPKDADKIRTALNEIYNDVDNFDKIKKGQLLRELESEKEKIERQTENLQRKIEALRQELN
;
A
#
# COMPACT_ATOMS: atom_id res chain seq x y z
N MET A 1 12.03 1.06 18.31
CA MET A 1 13.13 0.80 17.36
C MET A 1 14.03 2.03 17.33
N LYS A 2 15.36 1.87 17.38
CA LYS A 2 16.32 2.99 17.38
C LYS A 2 16.41 3.59 15.97
N LYS A 3 16.75 4.89 15.87
CA LYS A 3 16.91 5.59 14.58
C LYS A 3 17.93 4.89 13.66
N THR A 4 19.02 4.39 14.23
CA THR A 4 20.07 3.64 13.53
C THR A 4 19.58 2.31 12.95
N GLU A 5 18.76 1.57 13.69
CA GLU A 5 18.15 0.32 13.22
C GLU A 5 17.20 0.57 12.04
N THR A 6 16.46 1.69 12.08
CA THR A 6 15.53 2.06 11.00
C THR A 6 16.27 2.48 9.74
N ILE A 7 17.39 3.19 9.89
CA ILE A 7 18.26 3.55 8.76
C ILE A 7 18.82 2.28 8.11
N ALA A 8 19.37 1.36 8.91
CA ALA A 8 19.92 0.10 8.40
C ALA A 8 18.89 -0.76 7.68
N LEU A 9 17.65 -0.82 8.20
CA LEU A 9 16.57 -1.61 7.59
C LEU A 9 16.22 -1.18 6.17
N TYR A 10 16.34 0.11 5.84
CA TYR A 10 15.87 0.67 4.57
C TYR A 10 17.00 1.16 3.65
N LEU A 11 18.25 0.90 4.04
CA LEU A 11 19.42 1.49 3.40
C LEU A 11 19.57 1.04 1.94
N ASP A 12 19.48 -0.28 1.73
CA ASP A 12 19.67 -0.90 0.42
C ASP A 12 18.60 -0.43 -0.57
N ASP A 13 17.34 -0.41 -0.14
CA ASP A 13 16.23 0.12 -0.94
C ASP A 13 16.38 1.62 -1.24
N TYR A 14 16.85 2.40 -0.27
CA TYR A 14 17.03 3.85 -0.42
C TYR A 14 18.15 4.21 -1.41
N PHE A 15 19.14 3.33 -1.55
CA PHE A 15 20.27 3.49 -2.46
C PHE A 15 20.07 2.82 -3.82
N ASN A 16 18.99 2.06 -4.01
CA ASN A 16 18.68 1.48 -5.30
C ASN A 16 18.52 2.57 -6.37
N GLY A 17 19.33 2.51 -7.43
CA GLY A 17 19.36 3.51 -8.51
C GLY A 17 20.13 4.80 -8.20
N LYS A 18 20.84 4.89 -7.07
CA LYS A 18 21.69 6.05 -6.73
C LYS A 18 23.15 5.81 -7.06
N SER A 19 23.82 6.88 -7.47
CA SER A 19 25.26 6.93 -7.70
C SER A 19 26.05 6.84 -6.38
N ASP A 20 27.33 6.50 -6.48
CA ASP A 20 28.20 6.37 -5.30
C ASP A 20 28.48 7.72 -4.62
N GLU A 21 28.48 8.82 -5.39
CA GLU A 21 28.57 10.19 -4.86
C GLU A 21 27.36 10.54 -3.98
N GLU A 22 26.16 10.12 -4.38
CA GLU A 22 24.94 10.31 -3.59
C GLU A 22 24.90 9.47 -2.32
N LYS A 23 25.48 8.26 -2.36
CA LYS A 23 25.65 7.40 -1.17
C LYS A 23 26.62 8.04 -0.20
N GLN A 24 27.75 8.55 -0.69
CA GLN A 24 28.77 9.21 0.13
C GLN A 24 28.19 10.46 0.82
N SER A 25 27.51 11.32 0.07
CA SER A 25 26.82 12.51 0.60
C SER A 25 25.73 12.16 1.63
N PHE A 26 25.13 10.96 1.55
CA PHE A 26 24.19 10.50 2.57
C PHE A 26 24.89 10.14 3.88
N TYR A 27 26.02 9.42 3.84
CA TYR A 27 26.75 9.02 5.04
C TYR A 27 27.42 10.20 5.78
N GLU A 28 27.75 11.27 5.07
CA GLU A 28 28.27 12.51 5.66
C GLU A 28 27.24 13.26 6.53
N LYS A 29 25.95 12.93 6.42
CA LYS A 29 24.89 13.55 7.21
C LYS A 29 24.88 12.99 8.63
N SER A 30 24.42 13.79 9.59
CA SER A 30 24.15 13.30 10.95
C SER A 30 23.07 12.20 10.95
N ILE A 31 23.09 11.31 11.94
CA ILE A 31 22.12 10.21 12.09
C ILE A 31 20.67 10.72 12.05
N GLU A 32 20.41 11.90 12.61
CA GLU A 32 19.08 12.53 12.59
C GLU A 32 18.63 12.95 11.19
N LYS A 33 19.57 13.47 10.37
CA LYS A 33 19.33 13.84 8.98
C LYS A 33 19.20 12.61 8.07
N GLN A 34 20.01 11.58 8.30
CA GLN A 34 19.89 10.28 7.62
C GLN A 34 18.53 9.65 7.87
N TYR A 35 18.11 9.58 9.13
CA TYR A 35 16.80 9.05 9.52
C TYR A 35 15.66 9.84 8.87
N SER A 36 15.72 11.17 8.93
CA SER A 36 14.71 12.04 8.30
C SER A 36 14.61 11.83 6.80
N ALA A 37 15.74 11.66 6.11
CA ALA A 37 15.80 11.38 4.68
C ALA A 37 15.20 10.02 4.31
N ILE A 38 15.51 8.98 5.08
CA ILE A 38 14.92 7.63 4.93
C ILE A 38 13.40 7.69 5.15
N MET A 39 12.93 8.35 6.20
CA MET A 39 11.50 8.43 6.50
C MET A 39 10.71 9.28 5.49
N ALA A 40 11.32 10.33 4.94
CA ALA A 40 10.71 11.12 3.87
C ALA A 40 10.63 10.33 2.55
N TRP A 41 11.69 9.59 2.22
CA TRP A 41 11.67 8.68 1.07
C TRP A 41 10.64 7.56 1.25
N LYS A 42 10.58 6.92 2.42
CA LYS A 42 9.59 5.89 2.74
C LYS A 42 8.17 6.42 2.58
N ARG A 43 7.86 7.59 3.14
CA ARG A 43 6.54 8.24 2.95
C ARG A 43 6.23 8.50 1.47
N ARG A 44 7.20 8.96 0.68
CA ARG A 44 7.02 9.15 -0.77
C ARG A 44 6.81 7.83 -1.50
N ARG A 45 7.56 6.78 -1.14
CA ARG A 45 7.41 5.43 -1.69
C ARG A 45 6.01 4.86 -1.38
N ASP A 46 5.55 5.04 -0.15
CA ASP A 46 4.24 4.57 0.30
C ASP A 46 3.10 5.35 -0.40
N MET A 47 3.27 6.65 -0.62
CA MET A 47 2.33 7.48 -1.41
C MET A 47 2.36 7.16 -2.91
N SER A 48 3.54 6.88 -3.51
CA SER A 48 3.66 6.46 -4.90
C SER A 48 3.21 5.00 -5.12
N GLY A 49 3.31 4.16 -4.08
CA GLY A 49 2.78 2.80 -4.05
C GLY A 49 1.26 2.75 -4.03
N ALA A 50 0.60 3.83 -3.58
CA ALA A 50 -0.84 4.00 -3.71
C ALA A 50 -1.28 4.44 -5.13
N ALA A 51 -0.37 5.01 -5.93
CA ALA A 51 -0.72 5.66 -7.20
C ALA A 51 -0.09 5.06 -8.47
N SER A 52 0.87 4.11 -8.38
CA SER A 52 1.55 3.60 -9.58
C SER A 52 2.10 2.16 -9.48
N ASN A 53 1.26 1.23 -9.94
CA ASN A 53 1.59 0.03 -10.73
C ASN A 53 2.21 -1.23 -10.08
N PRO A 54 1.95 -2.43 -10.68
CA PRO A 54 1.30 -3.52 -9.98
C PRO A 54 2.10 -4.82 -10.07
N SER A 55 2.29 -5.52 -8.95
CA SER A 55 2.36 -6.98 -9.05
C SER A 55 0.96 -7.40 -9.47
N SER A 56 0.76 -7.64 -10.77
CA SER A 56 -0.56 -7.93 -11.34
C SER A 56 -1.25 -8.98 -10.47
N VAL A 57 -2.57 -8.85 -10.29
CA VAL A 57 -3.36 -9.88 -9.60
C VAL A 57 -3.03 -11.26 -10.19
N ALA A 58 -2.71 -11.34 -11.48
CA ALA A 58 -2.21 -12.53 -12.15
C ALA A 58 -0.85 -13.04 -11.62
N THR A 59 0.11 -12.16 -11.28
CA THR A 59 1.39 -12.50 -10.65
C THR A 59 1.21 -13.04 -9.24
N ILE A 60 0.30 -12.45 -8.46
CA ILE A 60 -0.05 -12.94 -7.11
C ILE A 60 -0.76 -14.30 -7.23
N LEU A 61 -1.72 -14.44 -8.14
CA LEU A 61 -2.40 -15.70 -8.43
C LEU A 61 -1.44 -16.80 -8.91
N GLU A 62 -0.46 -16.45 -9.74
CA GLU A 62 0.61 -17.35 -10.20
C GLU A 62 1.47 -17.84 -9.03
N ALA A 63 1.88 -16.95 -8.14
CA ALA A 63 2.64 -17.31 -6.94
C ALA A 63 1.83 -18.25 -6.03
N LEU A 64 0.54 -17.98 -5.84
CA LEU A 64 -0.35 -18.83 -5.04
C LEU A 64 -0.61 -20.19 -5.68
N LYS A 65 -0.74 -20.26 -7.00
CA LYS A 65 -0.84 -21.53 -7.73
C LYS A 65 0.43 -22.38 -7.56
N LYS A 66 1.60 -21.76 -7.60
CA LYS A 66 2.89 -22.44 -7.35
C LYS A 66 2.96 -22.98 -5.93
N VAL A 67 2.54 -22.18 -4.96
CA VAL A 67 2.46 -22.57 -3.56
C VAL A 67 1.46 -23.70 -3.34
N LYS A 68 0.27 -23.65 -3.94
CA LYS A 68 -0.73 -24.73 -3.91
C LYS A 68 -0.20 -26.04 -4.47
N ARG A 69 0.60 -25.99 -5.54
CA ARG A 69 1.25 -27.17 -6.13
C ARG A 69 2.39 -27.73 -5.28
N ALA A 70 2.96 -26.94 -4.38
CA ALA A 70 3.96 -27.38 -3.41
C ALA A 70 3.34 -28.00 -2.14
N ILE A 71 2.02 -27.86 -1.93
CA ILE A 71 1.30 -28.45 -0.78
C ILE A 71 1.45 -29.98 -0.67
N PRO A 72 1.44 -30.78 -1.76
CA PRO A 72 1.71 -32.22 -1.68
C PRO A 72 3.16 -32.54 -1.29
N ALA A 73 4.11 -31.65 -1.58
CA ALA A 73 5.50 -31.82 -1.14
C ALA A 73 5.67 -31.58 0.37
N LEU A 74 4.65 -31.02 1.04
CA LEU A 74 4.60 -30.94 2.50
C LEU A 74 4.36 -32.32 3.14
N ASP A 75 3.95 -33.35 2.38
CA ASP A 75 3.73 -34.70 2.93
C ASP A 75 5.03 -35.39 3.38
N THR A 76 6.20 -34.82 3.05
CA THR A 76 7.50 -35.27 3.57
C THR A 76 7.90 -34.55 4.87
N LEU A 77 7.12 -33.56 5.32
CA LEU A 77 7.27 -32.91 6.63
C LEU A 77 6.53 -33.71 7.70
N SER A 78 6.81 -33.41 8.97
CA SER A 78 6.03 -33.97 10.07
C SER A 78 4.54 -33.62 9.87
N PRO A 79 3.59 -34.54 10.16
CA PRO A 79 2.16 -34.30 9.93
C PRO A 79 1.65 -33.01 10.58
N LYS A 80 2.20 -32.66 11.74
CA LYS A 80 1.82 -31.47 12.51
C LYS A 80 2.29 -30.18 11.85
N ASP A 81 3.46 -30.19 11.22
CA ASP A 81 4.01 -29.02 10.53
C ASP A 81 3.40 -28.86 9.14
N ALA A 82 3.12 -29.97 8.46
CA ALA A 82 2.38 -29.98 7.20
C ALA A 82 0.97 -29.39 7.37
N ASP A 83 0.25 -29.74 8.44
CA ASP A 83 -1.11 -29.27 8.69
C ASP A 83 -1.18 -27.76 9.03
N LYS A 84 -0.20 -27.26 9.80
CA LYS A 84 -0.05 -25.83 10.07
C LYS A 84 0.22 -25.03 8.79
N ILE A 85 1.11 -25.53 7.94
CA ILE A 85 1.43 -24.86 6.67
C ILE A 85 0.22 -24.91 5.74
N ARG A 86 -0.48 -26.05 5.63
CA ARG A 86 -1.74 -26.16 4.86
C ARG A 86 -2.78 -25.16 5.31
N THR A 87 -2.98 -25.00 6.61
CA THR A 87 -3.94 -24.04 7.17
C THR A 87 -3.59 -22.61 6.77
N ALA A 88 -2.34 -22.19 7.00
CA ALA A 88 -1.87 -20.86 6.62
C ALA A 88 -2.00 -20.59 5.11
N LEU A 89 -1.75 -21.60 4.28
CA LEU A 89 -1.88 -21.48 2.83
C LEU A 89 -3.33 -21.34 2.35
N ASN A 90 -4.26 -22.05 3.00
CA ASN A 90 -5.68 -21.93 2.70
C ASN A 90 -6.23 -20.56 3.12
N GLU A 91 -5.78 -20.01 4.25
CA GLU A 91 -6.12 -18.64 4.69
C GLU A 91 -5.65 -17.60 3.66
N ILE A 92 -4.38 -17.68 3.23
CA ILE A 92 -3.82 -16.77 2.21
C ILE A 92 -4.58 -16.89 0.89
N TYR A 93 -4.97 -18.10 0.47
CA TYR A 93 -5.77 -18.31 -0.72
C TYR A 93 -7.12 -17.59 -0.62
N ASN A 94 -7.82 -17.73 0.50
CA ASN A 94 -9.12 -17.10 0.72
C ASN A 94 -9.03 -15.57 0.77
N ASP A 95 -7.99 -15.04 1.39
CA ASP A 95 -7.76 -13.59 1.47
C ASP A 95 -7.50 -12.99 0.09
N VAL A 96 -6.75 -13.70 -0.76
CA VAL A 96 -6.46 -13.24 -2.12
C VAL A 96 -7.67 -13.40 -3.03
N ASP A 97 -8.46 -14.46 -2.88
CA ASP A 97 -9.72 -14.61 -3.62
C ASP A 97 -10.71 -13.48 -3.27
N ASN A 98 -10.73 -13.04 -2.01
CA ASN A 98 -11.57 -11.94 -1.56
C ASN A 98 -10.98 -10.54 -1.81
N PHE A 99 -9.72 -10.45 -2.24
CA PHE A 99 -9.05 -9.16 -2.48
C PHE A 99 -9.82 -8.26 -3.46
N ASP A 100 -10.34 -8.84 -4.54
CA ASP A 100 -11.07 -8.06 -5.56
C ASP A 100 -12.40 -7.51 -5.02
N LYS A 101 -13.07 -8.26 -4.13
CA LYS A 101 -14.28 -7.79 -3.43
C LYS A 101 -13.96 -6.68 -2.45
N ILE A 102 -12.89 -6.82 -1.67
CA ILE A 102 -12.44 -5.80 -0.72
C ILE A 102 -12.07 -4.50 -1.46
N LYS A 103 -11.31 -4.62 -2.55
CA LYS A 103 -10.91 -3.47 -3.38
C LYS A 103 -12.11 -2.77 -4.01
N LYS A 104 -13.05 -3.52 -4.58
CA LYS A 104 -14.30 -2.97 -5.11
C LYS A 104 -15.12 -2.27 -4.02
N GLY A 105 -15.20 -2.83 -2.82
CA GLY A 105 -15.90 -2.21 -1.69
C GLY A 105 -15.20 -0.97 -1.14
N GLN A 106 -13.88 -0.87 -1.21
CA GLN A 106 -13.13 0.35 -0.89
C GLN A 106 -13.40 1.44 -1.92
N LEU A 107 -13.27 1.11 -3.22
CA LEU A 107 -13.54 2.05 -4.31
C LEU A 107 -14.98 2.57 -4.28
N LEU A 108 -15.95 1.69 -3.99
CA LEU A 108 -17.35 2.09 -3.87
C LEU A 108 -17.53 3.15 -2.76
N ARG A 109 -16.95 2.92 -1.57
CA ARG A 109 -17.04 3.87 -0.45
C ARG A 109 -16.35 5.20 -0.74
N GLU A 110 -15.23 5.18 -1.45
CA GLU A 110 -14.55 6.40 -1.90
C GLU A 110 -15.42 7.20 -2.85
N LEU A 111 -16.02 6.55 -3.85
CA LEU A 111 -16.93 7.18 -4.81
C LEU A 111 -18.21 7.71 -4.13
N GLU A 112 -18.76 6.97 -3.17
CA GLU A 112 -19.92 7.42 -2.38
C GLU A 112 -19.56 8.66 -1.55
N SER A 113 -18.38 8.69 -0.92
CA SER A 113 -17.92 9.86 -0.16
C SER A 113 -17.69 11.07 -1.06
N GLU A 114 -17.14 10.86 -2.27
CA GLU A 114 -16.96 11.92 -3.25
C GLU A 114 -18.30 12.46 -3.76
N LYS A 115 -19.27 11.58 -4.02
CA LYS A 115 -20.64 11.95 -4.39
C LYS A 115 -21.27 12.85 -3.32
N GLU A 116 -21.25 12.46 -2.05
CA GLU A 116 -21.80 13.27 -0.95
C GLU A 116 -21.15 14.65 -0.85
N LYS A 117 -19.83 14.72 -1.07
CA LYS A 117 -19.09 15.99 -1.07
C LYS A 117 -19.58 16.91 -2.19
N ILE A 118 -19.77 16.38 -3.39
CA ILE A 118 -20.25 17.15 -4.55
C ILE A 118 -21.70 17.62 -4.33
N GLU A 119 -22.55 16.77 -3.75
CA GLU A 119 -23.95 17.13 -3.42
C GLU A 119 -23.98 18.30 -2.44
N ARG A 120 -23.20 18.26 -1.35
CA ARG A 120 -23.09 19.38 -0.41
C ARG A 120 -22.56 20.67 -1.05
N GLN A 121 -21.62 20.56 -1.98
CA GLN A 121 -21.13 21.71 -2.73
C GLN A 121 -22.23 22.29 -3.62
N THR A 122 -23.01 21.44 -4.26
CA THR A 122 -24.14 21.83 -5.12
C THR A 122 -25.21 22.57 -4.33
N GLU A 123 -25.63 22.02 -3.18
CA GLU A 123 -26.61 22.67 -2.29
C GLU A 123 -26.13 24.05 -1.82
N ASN A 124 -24.86 24.16 -1.43
CA ASN A 124 -24.28 25.43 -1.00
C ASN A 124 -24.25 26.47 -2.14
N LEU A 125 -23.93 26.05 -3.36
CA LEU A 125 -23.96 26.93 -4.53
C LEU A 125 -25.39 27.38 -4.85
N GLN A 126 -26.37 26.48 -4.78
CA GLN A 126 -27.78 26.82 -4.97
C GLN A 126 -28.27 27.87 -3.96
N ARG A 127 -27.95 27.69 -2.67
CA ARG A 127 -28.29 28.69 -1.63
C ARG A 127 -27.65 30.05 -1.90
N LYS A 128 -26.39 30.08 -2.36
CA LYS A 128 -25.72 31.33 -2.74
C LYS A 128 -26.38 32.02 -3.92
N ILE A 129 -26.77 31.25 -4.96
CA ILE A 129 -27.47 31.78 -6.12
C ILE A 129 -28.82 32.39 -5.69
N GLU A 130 -29.55 31.73 -4.80
CA GLU A 130 -30.85 32.21 -4.33
C GLU A 130 -30.73 33.47 -3.48
N ALA A 131 -29.75 33.54 -2.58
CA ALA A 131 -29.45 34.76 -1.82
C ALA A 131 -29.13 35.95 -2.74
N LEU A 132 -28.26 35.76 -3.74
CA LEU A 132 -27.92 36.81 -4.71
C LEU A 132 -29.13 37.26 -5.55
N ARG A 133 -30.06 36.34 -5.87
CA ARG A 133 -31.30 36.70 -6.57
C ARG A 133 -32.25 37.55 -5.70
N GLN A 134 -32.25 37.33 -4.39
CA GLN A 134 -33.03 38.14 -3.46
C GLN A 134 -32.43 39.54 -3.27
N GLU A 135 -31.11 39.67 -3.32
CA GLU A 135 -30.43 40.98 -3.24
C GLU A 135 -30.59 41.84 -4.50
N LEU A 136 -30.88 41.21 -5.64
CA LEU A 136 -31.08 41.90 -6.93
C LEU A 136 -32.52 42.37 -7.18
N ASN A 137 -33.50 41.88 -6.42
CA ASN A 137 -34.91 42.26 -6.50
C ASN A 137 -35.26 43.26 -5.39
#